data_AF-A0A2J6XFX4-F1
#
_entry.id   AF-A0A2J6XFX4-F1
#
_cell.length_a   1.000
_cell.length_b   1.000
_cell.length_c   1.000
_cell.angle_alpha   90.00
_cell.angle_beta   90.00
_cell.angle_gamma   90.00
#
_symmetry.space_group_name_H-M   'P 1'
#
loop_
_entity.id
_entity.type
_entity.pdbx_description
1 polymer ?
#
loop_
_entity_poly.entity_id
_entity_poly.type
_entity_poly.pdbx_seq_one_letter_code
_entity_poly.pdbx_strand_id
1 'polypeptide(L)'
;AGPHPANRRLLARYGGVRGEALLAALASDGFVYTAAIEAGMSGRFIVEVFPHPATVVLFRLPHILRYKARPGRALAERRRELGRYLSLLRGLSGGDPPLFGSDELWHGIDLDQLSPRSLKAVEDEADALLCAYIALYGHRWGATRCRSYGTLEGGAIFTPDWSASN
;
A
#
# COMPACT_ATOMS: atom_id res chain seq x y z
N ALA A 1 3.49 5.77 9.79
CA ALA A 1 2.03 5.76 9.83
C ALA A 1 1.64 4.39 10.36
N GLY A 2 1.00 4.32 11.52
CA GLY A 2 0.40 3.09 12.01
C GLY A 2 -1.01 2.86 11.46
N PRO A 3 -1.70 1.81 11.89
CA PRO A 3 -3.13 1.63 11.65
C PRO A 3 -3.95 2.75 12.31
N HIS A 4 -5.17 2.96 11.84
CA HIS A 4 -6.02 4.07 12.25
C HIS A 4 -6.29 4.12 13.76
N PRO A 5 -6.68 3.01 14.43
CA PRO A 5 -6.88 3.01 15.87
C PRO A 5 -5.61 3.41 16.66
N ALA A 6 -4.43 3.05 16.15
CA ALA A 6 -3.14 3.42 16.75
C ALA A 6 -2.70 4.87 16.46
N ASN A 7 -3.28 5.53 15.45
CA ASN A 7 -2.86 6.87 14.99
C ASN A 7 -3.84 8.00 15.37
N ARG A 8 -4.88 7.76 16.18
CA ARG A 8 -5.91 8.78 16.48
C ARG A 8 -5.34 10.13 16.91
N ARG A 9 -4.30 10.15 17.77
CA ARG A 9 -3.61 11.37 18.22
C ARG A 9 -2.91 12.13 17.08
N LEU A 10 -2.30 11.41 16.14
CA LEU A 10 -1.64 12.00 14.97
C LEU A 10 -2.66 12.55 13.96
N LEU A 11 -3.80 11.87 13.81
CA LEU A 11 -4.82 12.21 12.81
C LEU A 11 -5.71 13.39 13.24
N ALA A 12 -5.83 13.65 14.54
CA ALA A 12 -6.55 14.82 15.07
C ALA A 12 -6.10 16.15 14.42
N ARG A 13 -4.82 16.29 14.08
CA ARG A 13 -4.27 17.49 13.41
C ARG A 13 -4.76 17.71 11.97
N TYR A 14 -5.45 16.72 11.38
CA TYR A 14 -5.99 16.77 10.01
C TYR A 14 -7.52 16.86 9.99
N GLY A 15 -8.15 17.36 11.07
CA GLY A 15 -9.61 17.51 11.16
C GLY A 15 -10.34 16.25 11.64
N GLY A 16 -9.62 15.31 12.27
CA GLY A 16 -10.20 14.14 12.93
C GLY A 16 -9.91 12.80 12.24
N VAL A 17 -10.66 11.78 12.66
CA VAL A 17 -10.47 10.38 12.31
C VAL A 17 -11.11 10.03 10.95
N ARG A 18 -10.52 10.53 9.86
CA ARG A 18 -10.99 10.28 8.47
C ARG A 18 -11.20 8.80 8.13
N GLY A 19 -10.42 7.90 8.75
CA GLY A 19 -10.56 6.45 8.61
C GLY A 19 -11.88 5.93 9.19
N GLU A 20 -12.17 6.20 10.46
CA GLU A 20 -13.45 5.84 11.10
C GLU A 20 -14.67 6.42 10.38
N ALA A 21 -14.60 7.67 9.91
CA ALA A 21 -15.70 8.25 9.13
C ALA A 21 -15.94 7.51 7.81
N LEU A 22 -14.86 7.11 7.11
CA LEU A 22 -14.95 6.29 5.90
C LEU A 22 -15.49 4.89 6.19
N LEU A 23 -15.04 4.26 7.28
CA LEU A 23 -15.55 2.96 7.72
C LEU A 23 -17.04 3.02 8.01
N ALA A 24 -17.50 4.05 8.73
CA ALA A 24 -18.91 4.23 9.04
C ALA A 24 -19.77 4.45 7.79
N ALA A 25 -19.28 5.25 6.83
CA ALA A 25 -19.98 5.46 5.56
C ALA A 25 -20.10 4.16 4.76
N LEU A 26 -19.00 3.42 4.60
CA LEU A 26 -18.96 2.18 3.83
C LEU A 26 -19.70 1.01 4.52
N ALA A 27 -19.82 1.04 5.85
CA ALA A 27 -20.59 0.03 6.58
C ALA A 27 -22.06 -0.01 6.13
N SER A 28 -22.63 1.14 5.76
CA SER A 28 -24.00 1.22 5.23
C SER A 28 -24.17 0.50 3.88
N ASP A 29 -23.08 0.33 3.11
CA ASP A 29 -23.03 -0.41 1.85
C ASP A 29 -22.62 -1.89 2.04
N GLY A 30 -22.54 -2.34 3.29
CA GLY A 30 -22.20 -3.72 3.67
C GLY A 30 -20.69 -4.01 3.70
N PHE A 31 -19.82 -3.00 3.77
CA PHE A 31 -18.40 -3.22 4.00
C PHE A 31 -18.12 -3.58 5.46
N VAL A 32 -17.25 -4.57 5.65
CA VAL A 32 -16.83 -5.04 6.98
C VAL A 32 -15.34 -4.74 7.17
N TYR A 33 -15.01 -4.04 8.25
CA TYR A 33 -13.61 -3.86 8.66
C TYR A 33 -13.07 -5.19 9.21
N THR A 34 -11.96 -5.66 8.65
CA THR A 34 -11.30 -6.92 9.02
C THR A 34 -9.81 -6.70 9.21
N ALA A 35 -9.18 -7.52 10.05
CA ALA A 35 -7.74 -7.48 10.25
C ALA A 35 -7.00 -8.19 9.12
N ALA A 36 -7.63 -9.15 8.42
CA ALA A 36 -7.01 -9.99 7.41
C ALA A 36 -7.98 -10.33 6.27
N ILE A 37 -7.42 -10.64 5.10
CA ILE A 37 -8.14 -11.21 3.96
C ILE A 37 -7.74 -12.68 3.84
N GLU A 38 -8.74 -13.55 3.72
CA GLU A 38 -8.54 -14.97 3.40
C GLU A 38 -8.55 -15.23 1.89
N ALA A 39 -7.96 -16.34 1.47
CA ALA A 39 -7.95 -16.72 0.06
C ALA A 39 -9.38 -16.99 -0.44
N GLY A 40 -9.79 -16.34 -1.53
CA GLY A 40 -11.13 -16.47 -2.10
C GLY A 40 -12.26 -15.88 -1.24
N MET A 41 -11.93 -15.02 -0.26
CA MET A 41 -12.91 -14.39 0.63
C MET A 41 -13.93 -13.58 -0.19
N SER A 42 -15.22 -13.86 -0.01
CA SER A 42 -16.31 -13.18 -0.73
C SER A 42 -17.02 -12.18 0.18
N GLY A 43 -17.40 -11.03 -0.37
CA GLY A 43 -18.02 -9.93 0.37
C GLY A 43 -17.33 -8.60 0.11
N ARG A 44 -17.61 -7.61 0.96
CA ARG A 44 -17.00 -6.28 0.92
C ARG A 44 -16.21 -6.08 2.18
N PHE A 45 -14.89 -5.95 2.05
CA PHE A 45 -13.99 -5.87 3.19
C PHE A 45 -13.13 -4.62 3.14
N ILE A 46 -12.77 -4.13 4.32
CA ILE A 46 -11.83 -3.05 4.49
C ILE A 46 -10.69 -3.58 5.36
N VAL A 47 -9.46 -3.44 4.87
CA VAL A 47 -8.23 -3.72 5.60
C VAL A 47 -7.34 -2.49 5.59
N GLU A 48 -6.51 -2.34 6.61
CA GLU A 48 -5.42 -1.37 6.57
C GLU A 48 -4.14 -2.07 6.10
N VAL A 49 -3.42 -1.41 5.19
CA VAL A 49 -2.19 -1.92 4.59
C VAL A 49 -1.08 -0.88 4.69
N PHE A 50 0.18 -1.31 4.57
CA PHE A 50 1.32 -0.40 4.60
C PHE A 50 2.29 -0.67 3.42
N PRO A 51 2.34 0.23 2.41
CA PRO A 51 3.15 0.07 1.21
C PRO A 51 4.64 -0.25 1.44
N HIS A 52 5.32 0.48 2.34
CA HIS A 52 6.77 0.35 2.52
C HIS A 52 7.23 -1.09 2.83
N PRO A 53 6.75 -1.76 3.90
CA PRO A 53 7.12 -3.15 4.15
C PRO A 53 6.60 -4.10 3.06
N ALA A 54 5.44 -3.83 2.46
CA ALA A 54 4.92 -4.67 1.39
C ALA A 54 5.85 -4.70 0.16
N THR A 55 6.46 -3.56 -0.22
CA THR A 55 7.44 -3.54 -1.33
C THR A 55 8.65 -4.44 -1.09
N VAL A 56 9.11 -4.53 0.16
CA VAL A 56 10.26 -5.38 0.53
C VAL A 56 9.93 -6.85 0.24
N VAL A 57 8.73 -7.29 0.63
CA VAL A 57 8.30 -8.67 0.46
C VAL A 57 7.96 -8.98 -1.01
N LEU A 58 7.09 -8.18 -1.63
CA LEU A 58 6.59 -8.44 -2.98
C LEU A 58 7.71 -8.42 -4.02
N PHE A 59 8.69 -7.52 -3.87
CA PHE A 59 9.75 -7.31 -4.85
C PHE A 59 11.11 -7.86 -4.40
N ARG A 60 11.15 -8.62 -3.30
CA ARG A 60 12.36 -9.23 -2.76
C ARG A 60 13.51 -8.24 -2.53
N LEU A 61 13.20 -7.06 -2.03
CA LEU A 61 14.19 -6.01 -1.81
C LEU A 61 14.93 -6.25 -0.49
N PRO A 62 16.24 -5.95 -0.40
CA PRO A 62 16.97 -6.05 0.86
C PRO A 62 16.51 -4.99 1.88
N HIS A 63 16.03 -3.84 1.40
CA HIS A 63 15.60 -2.70 2.22
C HIS A 63 14.45 -1.94 1.55
N ILE A 64 13.79 -1.08 2.32
CA ILE A 64 12.73 -0.20 1.81
C ILE A 64 13.24 0.75 0.72
N LEU A 65 12.37 1.08 -0.24
CA LEU A 65 12.61 2.14 -1.21
C LEU A 65 12.44 3.52 -0.54
N ARG A 66 13.40 4.42 -0.75
CA ARG A 66 13.40 5.75 -0.12
C ARG A 66 12.73 6.83 -0.97
N TYR A 67 11.57 6.55 -1.57
CA TYR A 67 10.88 7.50 -2.48
C TYR A 67 10.12 8.61 -1.75
N LYS A 68 9.54 8.33 -0.56
CA LYS A 68 8.71 9.29 0.18
C LYS A 68 9.45 10.54 0.64
N ALA A 69 8.75 11.68 0.56
CA ALA A 69 9.18 12.94 1.16
C ALA A 69 9.40 12.80 2.67
N ARG A 70 10.62 13.07 3.13
CA ARG A 70 11.01 13.09 4.55
C ARG A 70 12.04 14.18 4.79
N PRO A 71 12.10 14.79 6.00
CA PRO A 71 13.19 15.68 6.37
C PRO A 71 14.55 15.02 6.12
N GLY A 72 15.49 15.78 5.55
CA GLY A 72 16.83 15.28 5.20
C GLY A 72 16.91 14.41 3.94
N ARG A 73 15.80 14.16 3.22
CA ARG A 73 15.83 13.37 1.99
C ARG A 73 15.92 14.24 0.75
N ALA A 74 17.02 14.11 0.01
CA ALA A 74 17.29 14.87 -1.21
C ALA A 74 16.28 14.57 -2.33
N LEU A 75 15.92 15.59 -3.13
CA LEU A 75 14.97 15.43 -4.24
C LEU A 75 15.46 14.43 -5.29
N ALA A 76 16.75 14.46 -5.62
CA ALA A 76 17.36 13.51 -6.55
C ALA A 76 17.28 12.05 -6.05
N GLU A 77 17.45 11.83 -4.74
CA GLU A 77 17.24 10.51 -4.14
C GLU A 77 15.79 10.06 -4.31
N ARG A 78 14.82 10.94 -4.02
CA ARG A 78 13.40 10.62 -4.16
C ARG A 78 13.03 10.25 -5.59
N ARG A 79 13.49 11.02 -6.58
CA ARG A 79 13.23 10.73 -8.01
C ARG A 79 13.78 9.37 -8.42
N ARG A 80 15.03 9.08 -8.07
CA ARG A 80 15.66 7.79 -8.35
C ARG A 80 14.90 6.62 -7.71
N GLU A 81 14.57 6.74 -6.42
CA GLU A 81 13.88 5.68 -5.69
C GLU A 81 12.41 5.52 -6.13
N LEU A 82 11.75 6.62 -6.53
CA LEU A 82 10.41 6.55 -7.14
C LEU A 82 10.49 5.87 -8.51
N GLY A 83 11.47 6.20 -9.35
CA GLY A 83 11.66 5.52 -10.64
C GLY A 83 11.86 4.00 -10.50
N ARG A 84 12.64 3.58 -9.49
CA ARG A 84 12.77 2.16 -9.12
C ARG A 84 11.42 1.57 -8.70
N TYR A 85 10.67 2.29 -7.86
CA TYR A 85 9.35 1.86 -7.40
C TYR A 85 8.36 1.67 -8.57
N LEU A 86 8.24 2.66 -9.46
CA LEU A 86 7.35 2.57 -10.63
C LEU A 86 7.74 1.41 -11.56
N SER A 87 9.04 1.16 -11.73
CA SER A 87 9.52 0.03 -12.53
C SER A 87 9.14 -1.32 -11.93
N LEU A 88 9.18 -1.46 -10.60
CA LEU A 88 8.72 -2.65 -9.89
C LEU A 88 7.21 -2.84 -10.02
N LEU A 89 6.43 -1.76 -9.92
CA LEU A 89 4.98 -1.80 -10.12
C LEU A 89 4.58 -2.22 -11.54
N ARG A 90 5.28 -1.75 -12.57
CA ARG A 90 5.08 -2.22 -13.96
C ARG A 90 5.31 -3.73 -14.12
N GLY A 91 6.24 -4.28 -13.34
CA GLY A 91 6.53 -5.72 -13.32
C GLY A 91 5.40 -6.59 -12.75
N LEU A 92 4.39 -5.99 -12.10
CA LEU A 92 3.23 -6.73 -11.57
C LEU A 92 2.36 -7.34 -12.67
N SER A 93 2.46 -6.88 -13.91
CA SER A 93 1.85 -7.51 -15.09
C SER A 93 2.23 -8.99 -15.24
N GLY A 94 3.45 -9.35 -14.86
CA GLY A 94 3.95 -10.74 -14.83
C GLY A 94 3.92 -11.38 -13.43
N GLY A 95 3.28 -10.75 -12.44
CA GLY A 95 3.18 -11.25 -11.07
C GLY A 95 2.12 -12.34 -10.89
N ASP A 96 2.02 -12.87 -9.66
CA ASP A 96 0.90 -13.74 -9.25
C ASP A 96 0.28 -13.20 -7.93
N PRO A 97 -0.92 -12.61 -7.98
CA PRO A 97 -1.77 -12.45 -9.17
C PRO A 97 -1.26 -11.37 -10.13
N PRO A 98 -1.50 -11.49 -11.45
CA PRO A 98 -1.07 -10.47 -12.41
C PRO A 98 -1.92 -9.20 -12.27
N LEU A 99 -1.27 -8.04 -12.40
CA LEU A 99 -1.93 -6.74 -12.53
C LEU A 99 -1.82 -6.26 -13.97
N PHE A 100 -2.78 -6.67 -14.81
CA PHE A 100 -2.79 -6.31 -16.23
C PHE A 100 -2.90 -4.80 -16.45
N GLY A 101 -2.18 -4.28 -17.44
CA GLY A 101 -2.10 -2.85 -17.77
C GLY A 101 -1.16 -2.06 -16.86
N SER A 102 -0.58 -2.67 -15.83
CA SER A 102 0.39 -1.98 -14.96
C SER A 102 1.66 -1.55 -15.70
N ASP A 103 2.02 -2.22 -16.79
CA ASP A 103 3.17 -1.97 -17.65
C ASP A 103 3.06 -0.67 -18.46
N GLU A 104 1.84 -0.21 -18.75
CA GLU A 104 1.57 1.05 -19.44
C GLU A 104 1.49 2.24 -18.48
N LEU A 105 1.37 2.00 -17.17
CA LEU A 105 1.27 3.06 -16.18
C LEU A 105 2.55 3.89 -16.14
N TRP A 106 2.36 5.21 -16.09
CA TRP A 106 3.42 6.22 -16.06
C TRP A 106 4.37 6.16 -17.27
N HIS A 107 3.95 5.55 -18.39
CA HIS A 107 4.73 5.57 -19.62
C HIS A 107 4.98 7.01 -20.09
N GLY A 108 6.21 7.30 -20.50
CA GLY A 108 6.61 8.64 -20.96
C GLY A 108 6.77 9.70 -19.86
N ILE A 109 6.56 9.37 -18.57
CA ILE A 109 6.83 10.31 -17.49
C ILE A 109 8.35 10.42 -17.25
N ASP A 110 8.89 11.62 -17.44
CA ASP A 110 10.23 11.97 -16.98
C ASP A 110 10.17 12.57 -15.56
N LEU A 111 10.57 11.76 -14.57
CA LEU A 111 10.58 12.16 -13.16
C LEU A 111 11.53 13.34 -12.88
N ASP A 112 12.55 13.56 -13.72
CA ASP A 112 13.50 14.65 -13.56
C ASP A 112 12.95 16.02 -13.97
N GLN A 113 11.91 16.03 -14.79
CA GLN A 113 11.18 17.26 -15.16
C GLN A 113 10.03 17.58 -14.21
N LEU A 114 9.67 16.66 -13.31
CA LEU A 114 8.56 16.88 -12.40
C LEU A 114 8.91 17.87 -11.29
N SER A 115 7.99 18.81 -11.04
CA SER A 115 7.98 19.62 -9.84
C SER A 115 7.84 18.74 -8.58
N PRO A 116 8.26 19.19 -7.39
CA PRO A 116 8.06 18.43 -6.14
C PRO A 116 6.59 18.07 -5.87
N ARG A 117 5.64 18.91 -6.30
CA ARG A 117 4.20 18.65 -6.19
C ARG A 117 3.76 17.53 -7.14
N SER A 118 4.16 17.61 -8.40
CA SER A 118 3.82 16.59 -9.41
C SER A 118 4.47 15.24 -9.06
N LEU A 119 5.71 15.26 -8.57
CA LEU A 119 6.40 14.07 -8.08
C LEU A 119 5.64 13.42 -6.91
N LYS A 120 5.09 14.24 -6.01
CA LYS A 120 4.24 13.76 -4.91
C LYS A 120 2.93 13.15 -5.42
N ALA A 121 2.33 13.70 -6.47
CA ALA A 121 1.10 13.16 -7.03
C ALA A 121 1.32 11.74 -7.60
N VAL A 122 2.42 11.55 -8.34
CA VAL A 122 2.84 10.22 -8.83
C VAL A 122 3.17 9.27 -7.69
N GLU A 123 3.84 9.75 -6.63
CA GLU A 123 4.09 8.97 -5.40
C GLU A 123 2.77 8.49 -4.74
N ASP A 124 1.80 9.38 -4.58
CA ASP A 124 0.51 9.05 -3.94
C ASP A 124 -0.32 8.07 -4.80
N GLU A 125 -0.30 8.22 -6.12
CA GLU A 125 -0.96 7.30 -7.07
C GLU A 125 -0.33 5.91 -7.03
N ALA A 126 1.00 5.83 -7.07
CA ALA A 126 1.74 4.56 -6.98
C ALA A 126 1.48 3.84 -5.65
N ASP A 127 1.40 4.58 -4.54
CA ASP A 127 1.01 4.03 -3.25
C ASP A 127 -0.44 3.53 -3.23
N ALA A 128 -1.37 4.25 -3.85
CA ALA A 128 -2.76 3.82 -3.94
C ALA A 128 -2.89 2.51 -4.74
N LEU A 129 -2.17 2.41 -5.86
CA LEU A 129 -2.12 1.18 -6.66
C LEU A 129 -1.58 0.01 -5.84
N LEU A 130 -0.46 0.20 -5.13
CA LEU A 130 0.12 -0.85 -4.30
C LEU A 130 -0.80 -1.24 -3.15
N CYS A 131 -1.48 -0.27 -2.50
CA CYS A 131 -2.47 -0.57 -1.47
C CYS A 131 -3.58 -1.49 -2.00
N ALA A 132 -4.12 -1.20 -3.20
CA ALA A 132 -5.11 -2.04 -3.85
C ALA A 132 -4.54 -3.42 -4.22
N TYR A 133 -3.31 -3.45 -4.75
CA TYR A 133 -2.64 -4.70 -5.11
C TYR A 133 -2.38 -5.61 -3.89
N ILE A 134 -2.06 -5.06 -2.71
CA ILE A 134 -1.94 -5.85 -1.48
C ILE A 134 -3.26 -6.55 -1.15
N ALA A 135 -4.41 -5.89 -1.34
CA ALA A 135 -5.71 -6.52 -1.13
C ALA A 135 -5.98 -7.63 -2.16
N LEU A 136 -5.64 -7.41 -3.44
CA LEU A 136 -5.72 -8.43 -4.49
C LEU A 136 -4.83 -9.64 -4.18
N TYR A 137 -3.58 -9.39 -3.77
CA TYR A 137 -2.62 -10.41 -3.37
C TYR A 137 -3.12 -11.21 -2.16
N GLY A 138 -3.72 -10.53 -1.18
CA GLY A 138 -4.40 -11.15 -0.04
C GLY A 138 -5.59 -12.00 -0.45
N HIS A 139 -6.43 -11.54 -1.36
CA HIS A 139 -7.56 -12.33 -1.87
C HIS A 139 -7.08 -13.58 -2.62
N ARG A 140 -5.94 -13.50 -3.32
CA ARG A 140 -5.35 -14.64 -4.03
C ARG A 140 -4.75 -15.68 -3.09
N TRP A 141 -4.01 -15.23 -2.08
CA TRP A 141 -3.14 -16.11 -1.28
C TRP A 141 -3.55 -16.26 0.19
N GLY A 142 -4.30 -15.32 0.74
CA GLY A 142 -4.69 -15.28 2.15
C GLY A 142 -3.51 -15.39 3.10
N ALA A 143 -3.72 -16.07 4.22
CA ALA A 143 -2.70 -16.34 5.24
C ALA A 143 -1.49 -17.13 4.74
N THR A 144 -1.59 -17.80 3.58
CA THR A 144 -0.43 -18.52 3.02
C THR A 144 0.68 -17.58 2.56
N ARG A 145 0.38 -16.32 2.20
CA ARG A 145 1.40 -15.34 1.78
C ARG A 145 1.26 -13.96 2.41
N CYS A 146 0.34 -13.80 3.34
CA CYS A 146 0.08 -12.54 4.02
C CYS A 146 -0.05 -12.76 5.52
N ARG A 147 0.17 -11.69 6.27
CA ARG A 147 0.00 -11.66 7.72
C ARG A 147 -0.51 -10.30 8.16
N SER A 148 -1.25 -10.30 9.26
CA SER A 148 -1.66 -9.08 9.95
C SER A 148 -0.83 -8.86 11.20
N TYR A 149 -0.37 -7.63 11.40
CA TYR A 149 0.32 -7.19 12.61
C TYR A 149 -0.57 -6.22 13.38
N GLY A 150 -0.96 -6.59 14.59
CA GLY A 150 -1.89 -5.84 15.45
C GLY A 150 -3.22 -6.57 15.66
N THR A 151 -4.25 -5.87 16.14
CA THR A 151 -5.60 -6.40 16.35
C THR A 151 -6.65 -5.46 15.77
N LEU A 152 -7.91 -5.89 15.64
CA LEU A 152 -8.98 -5.01 15.19
C LEU A 152 -9.14 -3.78 16.10
N GLU A 153 -9.06 -3.98 17.42
CA GLU A 153 -9.24 -2.94 18.43
C GLU A 153 -8.04 -1.99 18.48
N GLY A 154 -6.82 -2.54 18.42
CA GLY A 154 -5.57 -1.77 18.44
C GLY A 154 -5.14 -1.21 17.09
N GLY A 155 -5.82 -1.62 16.02
CA GLY A 155 -5.41 -1.40 14.64
C GLY A 155 -4.49 -2.52 14.14
N ALA A 156 -4.72 -2.97 12.91
CA ALA A 156 -3.99 -4.07 12.30
C ALA A 156 -3.49 -3.66 10.91
N ILE A 157 -2.23 -3.98 10.60
CA ILE A 157 -1.68 -3.81 9.25
C ILE A 157 -1.59 -5.18 8.59
N PHE A 158 -2.38 -5.40 7.56
CA PHE A 158 -2.30 -6.53 6.66
C PHE A 158 -1.21 -6.29 5.61
N THR A 159 -0.28 -7.23 5.46
CA THR A 159 0.86 -7.11 4.54
C THR A 159 1.27 -8.48 4.00
N PRO A 160 1.86 -8.54 2.79
CA PRO A 160 2.56 -9.74 2.33
C PRO A 160 3.66 -10.12 3.31
N ASP A 161 3.90 -11.43 3.46
CA ASP A 161 4.88 -12.00 4.40
C ASP A 161 5.63 -13.18 3.76
N TRP A 162 6.91 -13.32 4.13
CA TRP A 162 7.82 -14.36 3.64
C TRP A 162 7.63 -15.70 4.32
N SER A 163 7.04 -15.72 5.53
CA SER A 163 6.86 -16.93 6.34
C SER A 163 5.93 -17.99 5.70
N ALA A 164 5.38 -17.63 4.55
CA ALA A 164 4.64 -18.40 3.56
C ALA A 164 5.33 -19.59 2.90
N SER A 165 6.66 -19.59 2.85
CA SER A 165 7.43 -20.64 2.18
C SER A 165 8.01 -21.56 3.24
N ASN A 166 7.30 -22.66 3.50
CA ASN A 166 7.85 -23.83 4.18
C ASN A 166 8.68 -24.63 3.18
#